data_AF-A0A397W4J9-F1
#
_entry.id   AF-A0A397W4J9-F1
#
_cell.length_a   1.000
_cell.length_b   1.000
_cell.length_c   1.000
_cell.angle_alpha   90.00
_cell.angle_beta   90.00
_cell.angle_gamma   90.00
#
_symmetry.space_group_name_H-M   'P 1'
#
loop_
_entity.id
_entity.type
_entity.pdbx_description
1 polymer ?
#
loop_
_entity_poly.entity_id
_entity_poly.type
_entity_poly.pdbx_seq_one_letter_code
_entity_poly.pdbx_strand_id
1 'polypeptide(L)'
;MSNRLNETIEKIITNKESIKQYNLFENVKEICRGPFGIVRKAAWGDRTVVLKSLNNATNEIFINAIINELQNLIKVDGHNHPNIIQFYGITKGN
;
A
#
# COMPACT_ATOMS: atom_id res chain seq x y z
N MET A 1 -8.17 11.90 -14.03
CA MET A 1 -8.70 11.21 -12.83
C MET A 1 -7.56 10.95 -11.84
N SER A 2 -7.10 11.98 -11.14
CA SER A 2 -5.90 11.92 -10.28
C SER A 2 -6.16 12.40 -8.84
N ASN A 3 -7.03 13.40 -8.64
CA ASN A 3 -7.15 14.03 -7.33
C ASN A 3 -8.05 13.29 -6.34
N ARG A 4 -9.21 12.76 -6.76
CA ARG A 4 -10.19 12.18 -5.82
C ARG A 4 -9.70 10.91 -5.11
N LEU A 5 -8.98 10.03 -5.80
CA LEU A 5 -8.38 8.84 -5.18
C LEU A 5 -7.28 9.23 -4.20
N ASN A 6 -6.37 10.11 -4.63
CA ASN A 6 -5.28 10.59 -3.78
C ASN A 6 -5.81 11.29 -2.53
N GLU A 7 -6.80 12.17 -2.67
CA GLU A 7 -7.47 12.82 -1.53
C GLU A 7 -8.15 11.81 -0.59
N THR A 8 -8.75 10.75 -1.13
CA THR A 8 -9.44 9.73 -0.33
C THR A 8 -8.44 8.86 0.43
N ILE A 9 -7.36 8.45 -0.23
CA ILE A 9 -6.26 7.70 0.40
C ILE A 9 -5.55 8.57 1.45
N GLU A 10 -5.26 9.83 1.14
CA GLU A 10 -4.65 10.78 2.08
C GLU A 10 -5.57 11.06 3.29
N LYS A 11 -6.90 11.10 3.11
CA LYS A 11 -7.85 11.21 4.22
C LYS A 11 -7.93 9.95 5.08
N ILE A 12 -7.87 8.76 4.46
CA ILE A 12 -7.86 7.48 5.18
C ILE A 12 -6.58 7.35 6.01
N ILE A 13 -5.49 7.95 5.55
CA ILE A 13 -4.17 7.86 6.18
C ILE A 13 -3.93 9.15 6.95
N THR A 14 -4.51 9.18 8.15
CA THR A 14 -4.65 10.36 9.00
C THR A 14 -3.31 10.95 9.51
N ASN A 15 -2.17 10.26 9.32
CA ASN A 15 -0.85 10.70 9.75
C ASN A 15 0.21 10.53 8.65
N LYS A 16 1.04 11.57 8.45
CA LYS A 16 2.22 11.59 7.56
C LYS A 16 3.18 10.42 7.84
N GLU A 17 3.23 9.88 9.05
CA GLU A 17 4.08 8.73 9.39
C GLU A 17 3.72 7.46 8.62
N SER A 18 2.46 7.30 8.20
CA SER A 18 2.02 6.18 7.35
C SER A 18 2.24 6.43 5.86
N ILE A 19 2.85 7.57 5.48
CA ILE A 19 3.35 7.83 4.14
C ILE A 19 4.88 7.69 4.16
N LYS A 20 5.41 6.71 3.42
CA LYS A 20 6.84 6.43 3.29
C LYS A 20 7.35 6.93 1.94
N GLN A 21 8.57 7.47 1.92
CA GLN A 21 9.23 7.82 0.67
C GLN A 21 9.66 6.53 -0.05
N TYR A 22 9.40 6.44 -1.37
CA TYR A 22 9.65 5.22 -2.13
C TYR A 22 11.13 4.86 -2.23
N ASN A 23 12.00 5.87 -2.20
CA ASN A 23 13.47 5.73 -2.23
C ASN A 23 14.06 5.01 -1.01
N LEU A 24 13.29 4.80 0.07
CA LEU A 24 13.73 4.04 1.23
C LEU A 24 13.72 2.53 0.99
N PHE A 25 13.14 2.09 -0.13
CA PHE A 25 13.03 0.68 -0.49
C PHE A 25 14.11 0.30 -1.50
N GLU A 26 14.95 -0.66 -1.10
CA GLU A 26 16.08 -1.13 -1.90
C GLU A 26 15.83 -2.54 -2.44
N ASN A 27 16.62 -2.96 -3.43
CA ASN A 27 16.56 -4.31 -4.01
C ASN A 27 15.14 -4.73 -4.42
N VAL A 28 14.37 -3.77 -4.96
CA VAL A 28 12.97 -3.96 -5.33
C VAL A 28 12.88 -4.97 -6.48
N LYS A 29 12.25 -6.13 -6.23
CA LYS A 29 12.11 -7.22 -7.19
C LYS A 29 10.66 -7.68 -7.27
N GLU A 30 10.12 -7.76 -8.49
CA GLU A 30 8.80 -8.36 -8.73
C GLU A 30 8.79 -9.83 -8.33
N ILE A 31 7.75 -10.23 -7.58
CA ILE A 31 7.53 -11.62 -7.17
C ILE A 31 6.19 -12.16 -7.67
N CYS A 32 5.22 -11.30 -7.96
CA CYS A 32 3.93 -11.71 -8.51
C CYS A 32 3.29 -10.55 -9.27
N ARG A 33 2.53 -10.88 -10.31
CA ARG A 33 1.71 -9.96 -11.09
C ARG A 33 0.34 -10.58 -11.29
N GLY A 34 -0.68 -9.82 -10.93
CA GLY A 34 -2.07 -10.22 -11.06
C GLY A 34 -2.94 -9.10 -11.63
N PRO A 35 -4.25 -9.37 -11.80
CA PRO A 35 -5.20 -8.39 -12.32
C PRO A 35 -5.33 -7.15 -11.42
N PHE A 36 -5.11 -7.31 -10.11
CA PHE A 36 -5.22 -6.24 -9.12
C PHE A 36 -3.93 -5.44 -8.90
N GLY A 37 -2.81 -5.85 -9.49
CA GLY A 37 -1.54 -5.19 -9.22
C GLY A 37 -0.30 -6.05 -9.38
N ILE A 38 0.82 -5.47 -8.97
CA ILE A 38 2.14 -6.10 -8.94
C ILE A 38 2.60 -6.14 -7.49
N VAL A 39 3.06 -7.30 -7.07
CA VAL A 39 3.65 -7.52 -5.76
C VAL A 39 5.16 -7.60 -5.94
N ARG A 40 5.89 -6.76 -5.19
CA ARG A 40 7.34 -6.71 -5.20
C ARG A 40 7.88 -6.97 -3.80
N LYS A 41 8.97 -7.70 -3.69
CA LYS A 41 9.80 -7.80 -2.48
C LYS A 41 10.78 -6.63 -2.48
N ALA A 42 11.04 -6.04 -1.32
CA ALA A 42 12.04 -4.99 -1.15
C ALA A 42 12.72 -5.09 0.22
N ALA A 43 13.93 -4.53 0.33
CA ALA A 43 14.58 -4.25 1.60
C ALA A 43 14.15 -2.88 2.11
N TRP A 44 13.90 -2.75 3.41
CA TRP A 44 13.62 -1.50 4.11
C TRP A 44 14.41 -1.48 5.41
N GLY A 45 15.61 -0.89 5.36
CA GLY A 45 16.58 -1.02 6.45
C GLY A 45 16.97 -2.48 6.68
N ASP A 46 16.80 -2.95 7.91
CA ASP A 46 17.05 -4.35 8.33
C ASP A 46 15.88 -5.30 8.01
N ARG A 47 14.79 -4.79 7.44
CA ARG A 47 13.56 -5.57 7.19
C ARG A 47 13.42 -5.94 5.72
N THR A 48 12.84 -7.11 5.48
CA THR A 48 12.25 -7.45 4.18
C THR A 48 10.77 -7.10 4.21
N VAL A 49 10.31 -6.35 3.22
CA VAL A 49 8.90 -5.95 3.07
C VAL A 49 8.35 -6.33 1.70
N VAL A 50 7.02 -6.26 1.60
CA VAL A 50 6.30 -6.43 0.34
C VAL A 50 5.66 -5.10 -0.04
N LEU A 51 5.91 -4.67 -1.28
CA LEU A 51 5.29 -3.52 -1.91
C LEU A 51 4.24 -4.02 -2.91
N LYS A 52 2.96 -3.78 -2.62
CA LYS A 52 1.86 -4.06 -3.54
C LYS A 52 1.48 -2.77 -4.28
N SER A 53 1.81 -2.69 -5.56
CA SER A 53 1.36 -1.60 -6.43
C SER A 53 0.07 -1.98 -7.13
N LEU A 54 -0.86 -1.05 -7.26
CA LEU A 54 -2.18 -1.29 -7.82
C LEU A 54 -2.20 -0.83 -9.29
N ASN A 55 -2.73 -1.65 -10.19
CA ASN A 55 -2.78 -1.32 -11.62
C ASN A 55 -3.95 -0.36 -11.89
N ASN A 56 -3.76 0.59 -12.82
CA ASN A 56 -4.78 1.46 -13.43
C ASN A 56 -5.93 1.90 -12.49
N ALA A 57 -5.66 2.97 -11.75
CA ALA A 57 -6.60 3.67 -10.86
C ALA A 57 -7.73 4.45 -11.58
N THR A 58 -8.16 4.02 -12.77
CA THR A 58 -9.21 4.71 -13.55
C THR A 58 -10.58 4.05 -13.44
N ASN A 59 -10.65 2.81 -12.96
CA ASN A 59 -11.91 2.09 -12.77
C ASN A 59 -12.40 2.23 -11.32
N GLU A 60 -13.63 2.72 -11.14
CA GLU A 60 -14.25 2.95 -9.83
C GLU A 60 -14.37 1.67 -8.98
N ILE A 61 -14.61 0.51 -9.61
CA ILE A 61 -14.65 -0.78 -8.91
C ILE A 61 -13.29 -1.10 -8.29
N PHE A 62 -12.20 -0.83 -9.03
CA PHE A 62 -10.85 -1.02 -8.52
C PHE A 62 -10.52 -0.02 -7.42
N ILE A 63 -10.91 1.25 -7.57
CA ILE A 63 -10.75 2.27 -6.53
C ILE A 63 -11.44 1.84 -5.23
N ASN A 64 -12.67 1.36 -5.30
CA ASN A 64 -13.41 0.92 -4.12
C ASN A 64 -12.78 -0.32 -3.47
N ALA A 65 -12.28 -1.27 -4.26
CA ALA A 65 -11.55 -2.43 -3.74
C ALA A 65 -10.28 -2.01 -2.97
N ILE A 66 -9.54 -1.02 -3.49
CA ILE A 66 -8.34 -0.47 -2.85
C ILE A 66 -8.68 0.20 -1.52
N ILE A 67 -9.72 1.04 -1.50
CA ILE A 67 -10.17 1.74 -0.30
C ILE A 67 -10.59 0.72 0.77
N ASN A 68 -11.38 -0.29 0.39
CA ASN A 68 -11.83 -1.33 1.32
C ASN A 68 -10.67 -2.17 1.87
N GLU A 69 -9.70 -2.55 1.04
CA GLU A 69 -8.51 -3.28 1.48
C GLU A 69 -7.69 -2.44 2.47
N LEU A 70 -7.43 -1.16 2.16
CA LEU A 70 -6.72 -0.25 3.05
C LEU A 70 -7.43 -0.03 4.38
N GLN A 71 -8.75 0.19 4.37
CA GLN A 71 -9.54 0.36 5.59
C GLN A 71 -9.50 -0.89 6.48
N ASN A 72 -9.62 -2.07 5.88
CA ASN A 72 -9.52 -3.33 6.61
C ASN A 72 -8.13 -3.51 7.22
N LEU A 73 -7.07 -3.26 6.45
CA LEU A 73 -5.69 -3.33 6.94
C LEU A 73 -5.45 -2.37 8.11
N ILE A 74 -5.83 -1.10 7.97
CA ILE A 74 -5.67 -0.10 9.04
C ILE A 74 -6.45 -0.50 10.30
N LYS A 75 -7.67 -1.02 10.14
CA LYS A 75 -8.51 -1.45 11.26
C LYS A 75 -7.89 -2.63 12.02
N VAL A 76 -7.28 -3.59 11.31
CA VAL A 76 -6.66 -4.76 11.96
C VAL A 76 -5.25 -4.48 12.47
N ASP A 77 -4.52 -3.55 11.84
CA ASP A 77 -3.13 -3.22 12.18
C ASP A 77 -2.98 -2.72 13.62
N GLY A 78 -3.94 -1.94 14.11
CA GLY A 78 -3.98 -1.44 15.49
C GLY A 78 -4.01 -2.54 16.56
N HIS A 79 -4.27 -3.80 16.18
CA HIS A 79 -4.29 -4.94 17.08
C HIS A 79 -2.98 -5.73 17.11
N ASN A 80 -2.02 -5.46 16.20
CA ASN A 80 -0.72 -6.13 16.09
C ASN A 80 -0.78 -7.65 16.33
N HIS A 81 -1.70 -8.31 15.63
CA HIS A 81 -1.96 -9.73 15.84
C HIS A 81 -0.91 -10.58 15.10
N PRO A 82 -0.26 -11.57 15.76
CA PRO A 82 0.88 -12.30 15.19
C PRO A 82 0.56 -13.12 13.93
N ASN A 83 -0.71 -13.41 13.68
CA ASN A 83 -1.18 -14.16 12.50
C ASN A 83 -1.81 -13.28 11.40
N ILE A 84 -1.81 -11.95 11.57
CA ILE A 84 -2.32 -11.00 10.57
C ILE A 84 -1.13 -10.22 10.01
N ILE A 85 -1.17 -9.93 8.72
CA ILE A 85 -0.11 -9.14 8.08
C ILE A 85 -0.08 -7.72 8.66
N GLN A 86 1.10 -7.26 9.06
CA GLN A 86 1.31 -5.89 9.51
C GLN A 86 1.28 -4.94 8.31
N PHE A 87 0.57 -3.83 8.45
CA PHE A 87 0.55 -2.74 7.49
C PHE A 87 1.49 -1.62 7.92
N TYR A 88 2.55 -1.38 7.15
CA TYR A 88 3.56 -0.36 7.49
C TYR A 88 3.24 1.05 6.94
N GLY A 89 2.26 1.16 6.04
CA GLY A 89 1.88 2.41 5.39
C GLY A 89 1.82 2.30 3.86
N ILE A 90 1.71 3.46 3.23
CA ILE A 90 1.70 3.65 1.78
C ILE A 90 2.94 4.38 1.31
N THR A 91 3.19 4.31 0.01
CA THR A 91 4.20 5.12 -0.64
C THR A 91 3.68 5.58 -1.99
N LYS A 92 4.03 6.81 -2.39
CA LYS A 92 3.74 7.30 -3.73
C LYS A 92 4.79 6.69 -4.66
N GLY A 93 4.35 5.98 -5.69
CA GLY A 93 5.26 5.52 -6.75
C GLY A 93 5.93 6.72 -7.42
N ASN A 94 7.18 6.54 -7.83
CA ASN A 94 7.89 7.52 -8.67
C ASN A 94 7.24 7.63 -10.05
#